data_AF-A0A8E2JU57-F1
#
_entry.id   AF-A0A8E2JU57-F1
#
_cell.length_a   1.000
_cell.length_b   1.000
_cell.length_c   1.000
_cell.angle_alpha   90.00
_cell.angle_beta   90.00
_cell.angle_gamma   90.00
#
_symmetry.space_group_name_H-M   'P 1'
#
loop_
_entity.id
_entity.type
_entity.pdbx_description
1 polymer ?
#
loop_
_entity_poly.entity_id
_entity_poly.type
_entity_poly.pdbx_seq_one_letter_code
_entity_poly.pdbx_strand_id
1 'polypeptide(L)'
;IRLIMLLPGEWSDEIHCQLFYQSLRNKPSYQALSYAWGSQNVTRPIRLDGDVHAITFNLESALRRLRRQREIIVLWVDALCI
;
A
#
# COMPACT_ATOMS: atom_id res chain seq x y z
N ILE A 1 -3.02 6.43 -14.04
CA ILE A 1 -2.76 6.58 -12.59
C ILE A 1 -1.84 5.46 -12.13
N ARG A 2 -1.02 5.71 -11.11
CA ARG A 2 -0.28 4.67 -10.40
C ARG A 2 -1.20 4.08 -9.33
N LEU A 3 -1.16 2.78 -9.14
CA LEU A 3 -1.89 2.05 -8.10
C LEU A 3 -0.92 1.03 -7.48
N ILE A 4 -1.24 0.59 -6.27
CA ILE A 4 -0.55 -0.53 -5.64
C ILE A 4 -1.49 -1.72 -5.48
N MET A 5 -0.95 -2.91 -5.67
CA MET A 5 -1.55 -4.16 -5.21
C MET A 5 -0.97 -4.49 -3.85
N LEU A 6 -1.77 -4.39 -2.80
CA LEU A 6 -1.42 -4.88 -1.47
C LEU A 6 -1.59 -6.40 -1.47
N LEU A 7 -0.49 -7.13 -1.33
CA LEU A 7 -0.48 -8.58 -1.37
C LEU A 7 -1.01 -9.20 -0.06
N PRO A 8 -1.61 -10.40 -0.12
CA PRO A 8 -2.11 -11.08 1.05
C PRO A 8 -0.99 -11.53 2.00
N GLY A 9 -1.33 -11.71 3.27
CA GLY A 9 -0.43 -12.23 4.29
C GLY A 9 -1.04 -12.18 5.69
N GLU A 10 -0.42 -12.87 6.64
CA GLU A 10 -0.88 -12.92 8.03
C GLU A 10 -0.59 -11.61 8.77
N TRP A 11 -1.26 -11.36 9.90
CA TRP A 11 -1.10 -10.08 10.61
C TRP A 11 0.35 -9.74 10.99
N SER A 12 1.21 -10.73 11.26
CA SER A 12 2.62 -10.51 11.62
C SER A 12 3.57 -10.36 10.44
N ASP A 13 3.15 -10.73 9.23
CA ASP A 13 4.05 -10.81 8.08
C ASP A 13 4.46 -9.43 7.58
N GLU A 14 5.61 -9.35 6.92
CA GLU A 14 6.05 -8.14 6.22
C GLU A 14 4.99 -7.69 5.19
N ILE A 15 4.78 -6.39 5.02
CA ILE A 15 3.84 -5.88 4.00
C ILE A 15 4.53 -5.87 2.65
N HIS A 16 3.90 -6.53 1.68
CA HIS A 16 4.36 -6.59 0.30
C HIS A 16 3.35 -5.90 -0.60
N CYS A 17 3.85 -5.02 -1.46
CA CYS A 17 3.09 -4.26 -2.41
C CYS A 17 3.71 -4.37 -3.81
N GLN A 18 2.89 -4.31 -4.84
CA GLN A 18 3.35 -4.17 -6.22
C GLN A 18 2.80 -2.90 -6.83
N LEU A 19 3.65 -2.08 -7.44
CA LEU A 19 3.23 -0.86 -8.10
C LEU A 19 2.90 -1.16 -9.57
N PHE A 20 1.78 -0.62 -10.05
CA PHE A 20 1.41 -0.75 -11.45
C PHE A 20 0.70 0.49 -12.00
N TYR A 21 0.73 0.62 -13.32
CA TYR A 21 0.06 1.69 -14.04
C TYR A 21 -1.28 1.22 -14.58
N GLN A 22 -2.31 2.04 -14.38
CA GLN A 22 -3.65 1.78 -14.87
C GLN A 22 -4.23 2.99 -15.58
N SER A 23 -4.82 2.76 -16.76
CA SER A 23 -5.54 3.80 -17.50
C SER A 23 -6.88 4.09 -16.83
N LEU A 24 -7.18 5.37 -16.58
CA LEU A 24 -8.48 5.82 -16.06
C LEU A 24 -9.61 5.57 -17.06
N ARG A 25 -9.31 5.48 -18.37
CA ARG A 25 -10.31 5.17 -19.41
C ARG A 25 -10.95 3.81 -19.18
N ASN A 26 -10.23 2.89 -18.53
CA ASN A 26 -10.70 1.54 -18.24
C ASN A 26 -11.58 1.47 -16.98
N LYS A 27 -11.84 2.60 -16.31
CA LYS A 27 -12.62 2.71 -15.06
C LYS A 27 -12.19 1.64 -14.02
N PRO A 28 -10.90 1.62 -13.64
CA PRO A 28 -10.41 0.59 -12.75
C PRO A 28 -11.09 0.68 -11.38
N SER A 29 -11.36 -0.48 -10.78
CA SER A 29 -11.82 -0.55 -9.39
C SER A 29 -10.61 -0.52 -8.46
N TYR A 30 -10.57 0.48 -7.58
CA TYR A 30 -9.54 0.62 -6.55
C TYR A 30 -10.13 1.40 -5.37
N GLN A 31 -9.49 1.27 -4.20
CA GLN A 31 -9.85 2.08 -3.04
C GLN A 31 -8.81 3.17 -2.83
N ALA A 32 -9.26 4.41 -2.61
CA ALA A 32 -8.36 5.48 -2.19
C ALA A 32 -8.14 5.37 -0.68
N LEU A 33 -6.87 5.29 -0.25
CA LEU A 33 -6.52 5.25 1.15
C LEU A 33 -6.38 6.66 1.70
N SER A 34 -7.28 7.03 2.61
CA SER A 34 -7.14 8.23 3.43
C SER A 34 -6.65 7.83 4.82
N TYR A 35 -5.50 8.35 5.22
CA TYR A 35 -4.87 8.05 6.51
C TYR A 35 -4.27 9.33 7.12
N ALA A 36 -4.10 9.35 8.44
CA ALA A 36 -3.35 10.42 9.08
C ALA A 36 -1.87 10.25 8.75
N TRP A 37 -1.22 11.27 8.19
CA TRP A 37 0.19 11.22 7.77
C TRP A 37 1.16 10.79 8.88
N GLY A 38 0.86 11.16 10.14
CA GLY A 38 1.68 10.83 11.29
C GLY A 38 3.02 11.58 11.33
N SER A 39 3.90 11.17 12.23
CA SER A 39 5.26 11.70 12.30
C SER A 39 6.14 11.09 11.21
N GLN A 40 6.77 11.92 10.38
CA GLN A 40 7.71 11.49 9.34
C GLN A 40 8.99 10.85 9.91
N ASN A 41 9.30 11.09 11.19
CA ASN A 41 10.48 10.57 11.86
C ASN A 41 10.35 9.10 12.25
N VAL A 42 9.15 8.52 12.19
CA VAL A 42 8.90 7.12 12.54
C VAL A 42 8.51 6.36 11.29
N THR A 43 9.48 5.65 10.72
CA THR A 43 9.29 4.84 9.52
C THR A 43 9.24 3.34 9.82
N ARG A 44 8.63 2.59 8.91
CA ARG A 44 8.58 1.13 8.90
C ARG A 44 8.91 0.61 7.49
N PRO A 45 9.67 -0.48 7.37
CA PRO A 45 9.98 -1.07 6.09
C PRO A 45 8.78 -1.84 5.54
N ILE A 46 8.58 -1.75 4.23
CA ILE A 46 7.72 -2.63 3.43
C ILE A 46 8.50 -3.12 2.21
N ARG A 47 8.00 -4.15 1.53
CA ARG A 47 8.48 -4.54 0.20
C ARG A 47 7.61 -3.89 -0.86
N LEU A 48 8.21 -3.09 -1.73
CA LEU A 48 7.57 -2.56 -2.93
C LEU A 48 8.33 -3.08 -4.14
N ASP A 49 7.66 -3.86 -4.99
CA ASP A 49 8.26 -4.51 -6.16
C ASP A 49 9.54 -5.33 -5.84
N GLY A 50 9.62 -5.87 -4.63
CA GLY A 50 10.75 -6.66 -4.12
C GLY A 50 11.80 -5.86 -3.34
N ASP A 51 11.84 -4.54 -3.53
CA ASP A 51 12.77 -3.65 -2.86
C ASP A 51 12.24 -3.18 -1.51
N VAL A 52 13.14 -2.92 -0.56
CA VAL A 52 12.77 -2.37 0.76
C VAL A 52 12.48 -0.89 0.60
N HIS A 53 11.26 -0.48 0.98
CA HIS A 53 10.84 0.92 0.99
C HIS A 53 10.42 1.34 2.41
N ALA A 54 10.88 2.50 2.85
CA ALA A 54 10.52 3.04 4.15
C ALA A 54 9.29 3.93 4.02
N ILE A 55 8.21 3.60 4.74
CA ILE A 55 6.98 4.40 4.80
C ILE A 55 6.71 4.86 6.23
N THR A 56 5.84 5.84 6.43
CA THR A 56 5.48 6.27 7.78
C THR A 56 4.77 5.15 8.55
N PHE A 57 4.91 5.15 9.87
CA PHE A 57 4.25 4.19 10.75
C PHE A 57 2.72 4.14 10.53
N ASN A 58 2.09 5.30 10.31
CA ASN A 58 0.66 5.37 10.11
C ASN A 58 0.24 4.74 8.78
N LEU A 59 1.01 4.95 7.71
CA LEU A 59 0.73 4.29 6.44
C LEU A 59 0.89 2.78 6.57
N GLU A 60 1.96 2.32 7.24
CA GLU A 60 2.19 0.89 7.44
C GLU A 60 1.07 0.24 8.24
N SER A 61 0.64 0.89 9.33
CA SER A 61 -0.48 0.43 10.16
C SER A 61 -1.79 0.38 9.37
N ALA A 62 -2.04 1.39 8.51
CA ALA A 62 -3.23 1.43 7.67
C ALA A 62 -3.22 0.30 6.63
N LEU A 63 -2.10 0.08 5.94
CA LEU A 63 -1.93 -1.04 5.00
C LEU A 63 -2.12 -2.38 5.71
N ARG A 64 -1.54 -2.56 6.91
CA ARG A 64 -1.68 -3.80 7.70
C ARG A 64 -3.13 -4.10 8.04
N ARG A 65 -3.89 -3.07 8.41
CA ARG A 65 -5.31 -3.19 8.77
C ARG A 65 -6.22 -3.45 7.58
N LEU A 66 -5.84 -2.98 6.40
CA LEU A 66 -6.55 -3.26 5.16
C LEU A 66 -6.22 -4.64 4.60
N ARG A 67 -4.97 -5.11 4.76
CA ARG A 67 -4.51 -6.39 4.21
C ARG A 67 -5.44 -7.55 4.57
N ARG A 68 -5.77 -8.35 3.55
CA ARG A 68 -6.49 -9.61 3.73
C ARG A 68 -5.52 -10.77 3.76
N GLN A 69 -5.88 -11.85 4.44
CA GLN A 69 -5.05 -13.06 4.51
C GLN A 69 -4.93 -13.79 3.18
N ARG A 70 -5.91 -13.65 2.28
CA ARG A 70 -6.00 -14.47 1.04
C ARG A 70 -6.33 -13.69 -0.23
N GLU A 71 -6.54 -12.37 -0.12
CA GLU A 71 -6.98 -11.55 -1.25
C GLU A 71 -6.06 -10.35 -1.45
N ILE A 72 -5.81 -10.03 -2.72
CA ILE A 72 -5.12 -8.81 -3.12
C ILE A 72 -6.09 -7.63 -3.04
N ILE A 73 -5.63 -6.49 -2.55
CA ILE A 73 -6.40 -5.24 -2.58
C ILE A 73 -5.68 -4.23 -3.46
N VAL A 74 -6.42 -3.62 -4.39
CA VAL A 74 -5.92 -2.52 -5.21
C VAL A 74 -6.20 -1.19 -4.52
N LEU A 75 -5.13 -0.46 -4.21
CA LEU A 75 -5.18 0.81 -3.50
C LEU A 75 -4.53 1.94 -4.30
N TRP A 76 -5.04 3.15 -4.11
CA TRP A 76 -4.31 4.38 -4.40
C TRP A 76 -3.86 5.00 -3.08
N VAL A 77 -2.56 5.30 -2.95
CA VAL A 77 -1.95 5.89 -1.74
C VAL A 77 -1.05 7.04 -2.18
N ASP A 78 -1.24 8.24 -1.63
CA ASP A 78 -0.46 9.44 -1.97
C ASP A 78 1.07 9.22 -1.90
N ALA A 79 1.57 8.63 -0.82
CA ALA A 79 3.00 8.43 -0.61
C ALA A 79 3.67 7.45 -1.60
N LEU A 80 2.89 6.60 -2.27
CA LEU A 80 3.43 5.56 -3.18
C LEU A 80 2.98 5.73 -4.65
N CYS A 81 1.89 6.46 -4.88
CA CYS A 81 1.21 6.55 -6.18
C CYS A 81 1.24 7.96 -6.81
N ILE A 82 2.11 8.85 -6.34
CA ILE A 82 2.39 10.17 -6.94
C ILE A 82 3.36 10.05 -8.12
#